data_AF-A0A9P1NAU0-F1
#
_entry.id   AF-A0A9P1NAU0-F1
#
_cell.length_a   1.000
_cell.length_b   1.000
_cell.length_c   1.000
_cell.angle_alpha   90.00
_cell.angle_beta   90.00
_cell.angle_gamma   90.00
#
_symmetry.space_group_name_H-M   'P 1'
#
loop_
_entity.id
_entity.type
_entity.pdbx_description
1 polymer ?
#
loop_
_entity_poly.entity_id
_entity_poly.type
_entity_poly.pdbx_seq_one_letter_code
_entity_poly.pdbx_strand_id
1 'polypeptide(L)'
;MKYVKSSMIQCCVWGVLLDFGLTFATIPYVLLPTISGYPLGILTSLGMSVKYQTFLIIELLIGVGCSIIGILENRYTCITRPTSTLNNLAFILFSFHGILTTISIIFVHSPYRNAILPSCLKRKMGPQASSFGKD
;
A
#
# COMPACT_ATOMS: atom_id res chain seq x y z
N MET A 1 27.20 -8.83 12.90
CA MET A 1 25.73 -8.77 13.12
C MET A 1 25.16 -7.34 13.21
N LYS A 2 25.69 -6.34 12.49
CA LYS A 2 25.13 -4.96 12.54
C LYS A 2 23.86 -4.81 11.69
N TYR A 3 23.80 -5.47 10.54
CA TYR A 3 22.69 -5.35 9.57
C TYR A 3 21.40 -6.10 10.00
N VAL A 4 21.54 -7.25 10.67
CA VAL A 4 20.41 -8.06 11.18
C VAL A 4 19.54 -7.29 12.17
N LYS A 5 20.15 -6.45 13.01
CA LYS A 5 19.40 -5.69 14.02
C LYS A 5 18.41 -4.72 13.38
N SER A 6 18.79 -4.08 12.28
CA SER A 6 17.92 -3.13 11.59
C SER A 6 16.72 -3.81 10.92
N SER A 7 16.94 -4.93 10.23
CA SER A 7 15.84 -5.68 9.58
C SER A 7 14.87 -6.27 10.61
N MET A 8 15.37 -6.72 11.76
CA MET A 8 14.52 -7.19 12.86
C MET A 8 13.70 -6.05 13.47
N ILE A 9 14.29 -4.89 13.71
CA ILE A 9 13.57 -3.71 14.22
C ILE A 9 12.47 -3.30 13.24
N GLN A 10 12.74 -3.31 11.93
CA GLN A 10 11.75 -2.99 10.91
C GLN A 10 10.54 -3.94 10.99
N CYS A 11 10.76 -5.25 11.07
CA CYS A 11 9.67 -6.21 11.24
C CYS A 11 8.88 -5.98 12.53
N CYS A 12 9.55 -5.68 13.65
CA CYS A 12 8.87 -5.37 14.92
C CYS A 12 8.02 -4.10 14.82
N VAL A 13 8.55 -3.03 14.21
CA VAL A 13 7.81 -1.77 14.05
C VAL A 13 6.56 -1.98 13.20
N TRP A 14 6.68 -2.64 12.05
CA TRP A 14 5.52 -2.92 11.19
C TRP A 14 4.53 -3.89 11.84
N GLY A 15 5.01 -4.87 12.58
CA GLY A 15 4.15 -5.79 13.34
C GLY A 15 3.34 -5.07 14.42
N VAL A 16 3.99 -4.23 15.22
CA VAL A 16 3.31 -3.42 16.26
C VAL A 16 2.30 -2.46 15.63
N LEU A 17 2.64 -1.83 14.51
CA LEU A 17 1.69 -0.96 13.78
C LEU A 17 0.49 -1.74 13.23
N LEU A 18 0.70 -2.96 12.73
CA LEU A 18 -0.38 -3.83 12.29
C LEU A 18 -1.29 -4.23 13.47
N ASP A 19 -0.72 -4.56 14.62
CA ASP A 19 -1.48 -4.91 15.83
C ASP A 19 -2.34 -3.75 16.33
N PHE A 20 -1.79 -2.52 16.36
CA PHE A 20 -2.56 -1.31 16.64
C PHE A 20 -3.62 -1.05 15.55
N GLY A 21 -3.30 -1.31 14.29
CA GLY A 21 -4.24 -1.22 13.18
C GLY A 21 -5.45 -2.13 13.38
N LEU A 22 -5.22 -3.41 13.65
CA LEU A 22 -6.26 -4.42 13.79
C LEU A 22 -7.03 -4.30 15.11
N THR A 23 -6.36 -3.99 16.22
CA THR A 23 -6.97 -4.05 17.56
C THR A 23 -7.56 -2.71 18.02
N PHE A 24 -7.07 -1.58 17.49
CA PHE A 24 -7.48 -0.26 17.94
C PHE A 24 -8.03 0.60 16.79
N ALA A 25 -7.31 0.70 15.68
CA ALA A 25 -7.66 1.60 14.59
C ALA A 25 -8.94 1.19 13.88
N THR A 26 -9.02 -0.09 13.48
CA THR A 26 -10.00 -0.57 12.52
C THR A 26 -10.93 -1.64 13.10
N ILE A 27 -10.49 -2.48 14.05
CA ILE A 27 -11.27 -3.60 14.65
C ILE A 27 -12.18 -4.26 13.60
N PRO A 28 -11.60 -5.01 12.65
CA PRO A 28 -12.36 -5.56 11.53
C PRO A 28 -13.29 -6.67 12.03
N TYR A 29 -14.59 -6.50 11.84
CA TYR A 29 -15.57 -7.55 12.13
C TYR A 29 -15.92 -8.27 10.83
N VAL A 30 -15.61 -9.57 10.78
CA VAL A 30 -15.92 -10.42 9.62
C VAL A 30 -17.28 -11.07 9.85
N LEU A 31 -18.21 -10.84 8.92
CA LEU A 31 -19.47 -11.55 8.87
C LEU A 31 -19.23 -12.88 8.14
N LEU A 32 -19.76 -13.98 8.66
CA LEU A 32 -19.82 -15.26 7.93
C LEU A 32 -21.30 -15.59 7.74
N PRO A 33 -21.77 -16.15 6.61
CA PRO A 33 -21.02 -16.83 5.52
C PRO A 33 -20.57 -15.93 4.35
N THR A 34 -21.02 -14.68 4.28
CA THR A 34 -20.60 -13.72 3.26
C THR A 34 -19.25 -13.15 3.64
N ILE A 35 -18.15 -13.43 2.92
CA ILE A 35 -16.79 -12.88 3.14
C ILE A 35 -16.80 -11.36 3.00
N SER A 36 -17.35 -10.69 4.01
CA SER A 36 -17.65 -9.28 4.09
C SER A 36 -17.29 -8.86 5.51
N GLY A 37 -16.75 -7.66 5.65
CA GLY A 37 -16.42 -7.12 6.95
C GLY A 37 -16.57 -5.63 6.99
N TYR A 38 -16.86 -5.11 8.18
CA TYR A 38 -16.90 -3.69 8.44
C TYR A 38 -16.06 -3.36 9.68
N PRO A 39 -15.38 -2.21 9.67
CA PRO A 39 -14.50 -1.82 10.77
C PRO A 39 -15.27 -1.09 11.88
N LEU A 40 -15.01 -1.46 13.13
CA LEU A 40 -15.64 -0.89 14.33
C LEU A 40 -14.66 -0.11 15.23
N GLY A 41 -13.44 0.12 14.77
CA GLY A 41 -12.40 0.80 15.55
C GLY A 41 -12.55 2.33 15.65
N ILE A 42 -11.54 2.98 16.23
CA ILE A 42 -11.56 4.43 16.46
C ILE A 42 -11.70 5.23 15.17
N LEU A 43 -11.16 4.74 14.04
CA LEU A 43 -11.27 5.44 12.76
C LEU A 43 -12.74 5.54 12.30
N THR A 44 -13.57 4.55 12.65
CA THR A 44 -15.02 4.59 12.37
C THR A 44 -15.71 5.60 13.29
N SER A 45 -15.33 5.68 14.56
CA SER A 45 -15.86 6.70 15.48
C SER A 45 -15.51 8.13 15.06
N LEU A 46 -14.38 8.32 14.38
CA LEU A 46 -13.96 9.59 13.77
C LEU A 46 -14.66 9.89 12.43
N GLY A 47 -15.58 9.03 11.99
CA GLY A 47 -16.33 9.21 10.74
C GLY A 47 -15.53 8.92 9.47
N MET A 48 -14.38 8.24 9.56
CA MET A 48 -13.60 7.89 8.37
C MET A 48 -14.30 6.83 7.54
N SER A 49 -14.36 7.06 6.21
CA SER A 49 -14.93 6.09 5.28
C SER A 49 -14.20 4.75 5.34
N VAL A 50 -14.98 3.66 5.33
CA VAL A 50 -14.51 2.26 5.33
C VAL A 50 -13.43 2.02 4.29
N LYS A 51 -13.50 2.69 3.13
CA LYS A 51 -12.51 2.60 2.05
C LYS A 51 -11.09 2.81 2.58
N TYR A 52 -10.87 3.94 3.25
CA TYR A 52 -9.53 4.32 3.73
C TYR A 52 -9.03 3.40 4.84
N GLN A 53 -9.93 2.93 5.70
CA GLN A 53 -9.59 2.00 6.77
C GLN A 53 -9.15 0.64 6.23
N THR A 54 -9.83 0.12 5.20
CA THR A 54 -9.42 -1.11 4.53
C THR A 54 -8.06 -0.97 3.84
N PHE A 55 -7.79 0.16 3.17
CA PHE A 55 -6.47 0.41 2.56
C PHE A 55 -5.36 0.44 3.60
N LEU A 56 -5.58 1.07 4.75
CA LEU A 56 -4.61 1.14 5.83
C LEU A 56 -4.22 -0.26 6.34
N ILE A 57 -5.19 -1.16 6.54
CA ILE A 57 -4.91 -2.53 7.00
C ILE A 57 -4.15 -3.34 5.94
N ILE A 58 -4.54 -3.24 4.67
CA ILE A 58 -3.85 -3.94 3.57
C ILE A 58 -2.40 -3.47 3.47
N GLU A 59 -2.18 -2.16 3.58
CA GLU A 59 -0.85 -1.55 3.54
C GLU A 59 0.05 -2.07 4.67
N LEU A 60 -0.47 -2.10 5.90
CA LEU A 60 0.26 -2.63 7.07
C LEU A 60 0.61 -4.11 6.88
N LEU A 61 -0.29 -4.90 6.30
CA LEU A 61 -0.07 -6.33 6.03
C LEU A 61 1.05 -6.53 4.99
N ILE A 62 1.08 -5.71 3.94
CA ILE A 62 2.15 -5.73 2.93
C ILE A 62 3.48 -5.28 3.56
N GLY A 63 3.48 -4.24 4.39
CA GLY A 63 4.68 -3.74 5.09
C GLY A 63 5.34 -4.78 5.99
N VAL A 64 4.54 -5.58 6.72
CA VAL A 64 5.03 -6.73 7.47
C VAL A 64 5.63 -7.80 6.53
N GLY A 65 4.96 -8.11 5.42
CA GLY A 65 5.47 -9.04 4.41
C GLY A 65 6.82 -8.62 3.83
N CYS A 66 6.98 -7.36 3.43
CA CYS A 66 8.25 -6.80 2.96
C CYS A 66 9.35 -6.88 4.03
N SER A 67 9.00 -6.67 5.30
CA SER A 67 9.96 -6.74 6.41
C SER A 67 10.47 -8.16 6.65
N ILE A 68 9.60 -9.17 6.52
CA ILE A 68 9.99 -10.58 6.61
C ILE A 68 10.95 -10.95 5.47
N ILE A 69 10.66 -10.51 4.24
CA ILE A 69 11.57 -10.70 3.08
C ILE A 69 12.94 -10.08 3.38
N GLY A 70 12.99 -8.86 3.92
CA GLY A 70 14.25 -8.21 4.30
C GLY A 70 15.05 -8.98 5.36
N ILE A 71 14.39 -9.63 6.32
CA ILE A 71 15.05 -10.52 7.29
C ILE A 71 15.62 -11.75 6.58
N LEU A 72 14.84 -12.39 5.70
CA LEU A 72 15.26 -13.58 4.95
C LEU A 72 16.46 -13.27 4.05
N GLU A 73 16.43 -12.14 3.34
CA GLU A 73 17.54 -11.67 2.51
C GLU A 73 18.81 -11.40 3.34
N ASN A 74 18.69 -10.68 4.44
CA ASN A 74 19.82 -10.39 5.31
C ASN A 74 20.41 -11.68 5.94
N ARG A 75 19.59 -12.71 6.19
CA ARG A 75 20.08 -14.05 6.60
C ARG A 75 20.76 -14.76 5.43
N TYR A 76 20.18 -14.68 4.23
CA TYR A 76 20.71 -15.33 3.03
C TYR A 76 22.07 -14.76 2.64
N THR A 77 22.23 -13.43 2.66
CA THR A 77 23.50 -12.71 2.41
C THR A 77 24.57 -12.93 3.48
N CYS A 78 24.20 -13.36 4.69
CA CYS A 78 25.18 -13.73 5.70
C CYS A 78 25.77 -15.13 5.46
N ILE A 79 24.99 -16.04 4.86
CA ILE A 79 25.39 -17.43 4.58
C ILE A 79 26.02 -17.55 3.19
N THR A 80 25.47 -16.84 2.20
CA THR A 80 25.96 -16.78 0.82
C THR A 80 26.52 -15.38 0.56
N ARG A 81 27.66 -15.27 -0.15
CA ARG A 81 28.35 -13.98 -0.43
C ARG A 81 27.37 -12.84 -0.79
N PRO A 82 27.67 -11.58 -0.44
CA PRO A 82 26.79 -10.45 -0.71
C PRO A 82 26.57 -10.27 -2.21
N THR A 83 25.34 -10.57 -2.65
CA THR A 83 24.91 -10.34 -4.02
C THR A 83 24.26 -8.96 -4.11
N SER A 84 24.87 -8.07 -4.90
CA SER A 84 24.33 -6.74 -5.22
C SER A 84 22.92 -6.79 -5.82
N THR A 85 22.55 -7.92 -6.41
CA THR A 85 21.24 -8.19 -7.02
C THR A 85 20.08 -8.11 -6.03
N LEU A 86 20.24 -8.58 -4.78
CA LEU A 86 19.15 -8.60 -3.79
C LEU A 86 18.95 -7.23 -3.11
N ASN A 87 20.03 -6.49 -2.85
CA ASN A 87 19.91 -5.10 -2.38
C ASN A 87 19.18 -4.21 -3.39
N ASN A 88 19.42 -4.44 -4.69
CA ASN A 88 18.67 -3.78 -5.75
C ASN A 88 17.20 -4.23 -5.78
N LEU A 89 16.91 -5.51 -5.48
CA LEU A 89 15.55 -6.03 -5.38
C LEU A 89 14.77 -5.40 -4.22
N ALA A 90 15.37 -5.28 -3.03
CA ALA A 90 14.74 -4.59 -1.90
C ALA A 90 14.39 -3.12 -2.22
N PHE A 91 15.30 -2.41 -2.90
CA PHE A 91 15.05 -1.06 -3.41
C PHE A 91 13.90 -1.01 -4.43
N ILE A 92 13.86 -2.00 -5.32
CA ILE A 92 12.80 -2.15 -6.32
C ILE A 92 11.45 -2.44 -5.63
N LEU A 93 11.40 -3.32 -4.62
CA LEU A 93 10.18 -3.64 -3.88
C LEU A 93 9.63 -2.42 -3.13
N PHE A 94 10.51 -1.64 -2.48
CA PHE A 94 10.13 -0.38 -1.85
C PHE A 94 9.60 0.64 -2.88
N SER A 95 10.22 0.69 -4.06
CA SER A 95 9.78 1.56 -5.16
C SER A 95 8.43 1.12 -5.73
N PHE A 96 8.21 -0.19 -5.91
CA PHE A 96 6.93 -0.75 -6.34
C PHE A 96 5.82 -0.44 -5.34
N HIS A 97 6.10 -0.58 -4.05
CA HIS A 97 5.17 -0.21 -3.00
C HIS A 97 4.79 1.28 -3.06
N GLY A 98 5.77 2.18 -3.27
CA GLY A 98 5.53 3.60 -3.50
C GLY A 98 4.68 3.90 -4.75
N ILE A 99 4.88 3.14 -5.83
CA ILE A 99 4.06 3.28 -7.06
C ILE A 99 2.63 2.78 -6.81
N LEU A 100 2.47 1.64 -6.16
CA LEU A 100 1.15 1.04 -5.86
C LEU A 100 0.32 1.92 -4.92
N THR A 101 0.95 2.53 -3.92
CA THR A 101 0.28 3.48 -3.01
C THR A 101 -0.15 4.75 -3.74
N THR A 102 0.71 5.28 -4.62
CA THR A 102 0.38 6.44 -5.46
C THR A 102 -0.80 6.14 -6.38
N ILE A 103 -0.80 4.98 -7.04
CA ILE A 103 -1.89 4.53 -7.90
C ILE A 103 -3.17 4.35 -7.07
N SER A 104 -3.09 3.69 -5.92
CA SER A 104 -4.22 3.52 -4.99
C SER A 104 -4.86 4.86 -4.61
N ILE A 105 -4.07 5.86 -4.21
CA ILE A 105 -4.58 7.19 -3.85
C ILE A 105 -5.30 7.85 -5.03
N ILE A 106 -4.74 7.76 -6.24
CA ILE A 106 -5.36 8.28 -7.46
C ILE A 106 -6.72 7.62 -7.71
N PHE A 107 -6.86 6.30 -7.52
CA PHE A 107 -8.11 5.57 -7.77
C PHE A 107 -9.13 5.68 -6.65
N VAL A 108 -8.71 5.92 -5.41
CA VAL A 108 -9.61 5.93 -4.24
C VAL A 108 -10.19 7.30 -4.01
N HIS A 109 -9.38 8.36 -4.14
CA HIS A 109 -9.88 9.72 -3.96
C HIS A 109 -10.66 10.20 -5.19
N SER A 110 -11.98 10.36 -5.02
CA SER A 110 -12.86 11.00 -6.01
C SER A 110 -12.32 12.34 -6.58
N PRO A 111 -11.80 13.28 -5.77
CA PRO A 111 -11.26 14.53 -6.31
C PRO A 111 -10.02 14.32 -7.19
N TYR A 112 -9.17 13.36 -6.84
CA TYR A 112 -7.94 13.05 -7.56
C TYR A 112 -8.23 12.40 -8.91
N ARG A 113 -9.24 11.51 -8.96
CA ARG A 113 -9.76 10.94 -10.20
C ARG A 113 -10.27 12.01 -11.15
N ASN A 114 -11.14 12.88 -10.66
CA ASN A 114 -11.82 13.88 -11.49
C ASN A 114 -10.87 14.99 -11.99
N ALA A 115 -9.73 15.20 -11.33
CA ALA A 115 -8.70 16.14 -11.80
C ALA A 115 -7.73 15.51 -12.83
N ILE A 116 -7.32 14.26 -12.62
CA ILE A 116 -6.22 13.63 -13.38
C ILE A 116 -6.73 12.80 -14.56
N LEU A 117 -7.81 12.02 -14.42
CA LEU A 117 -8.34 11.19 -15.50
C LEU A 117 -8.76 12.01 -16.74
N PRO A 118 -9.50 13.13 -16.64
CA PRO A 118 -9.85 13.89 -17.82
C PRO A 118 -8.61 14.51 -18.48
N SER A 119 -7.60 14.91 -17.70
CA SER A 119 -6.32 15.43 -18.22
C SER A 119 -5.52 14.36 -18.98
N CYS A 120 -5.51 13.12 -18.50
CA CYS A 120 -4.90 11.97 -19.17
C CYS A 120 -5.69 11.50 -20.41
N LEU A 121 -7.03 11.51 -20.37
CA LEU A 121 -7.89 11.17 -21.51
C LEU A 121 -7.84 12.25 -22.61
N LYS A 122 -7.84 13.54 -22.25
CA LYS A 122 -7.63 14.65 -23.21
C LYS A 122 -6.29 14.56 -23.91
N ARG A 123 -5.27 14.00 -23.27
CA ARG A 123 -3.95 13.82 -23.88
C ARG A 123 -3.95 12.73 -24.96
N LYS A 124 -4.82 11.72 -24.83
CA LYS A 124 -5.00 10.64 -25.82
C LYS A 124 -5.91 11.05 -26.97
N MET A 125 -6.81 12.01 -26.73
CA MET A 125 -7.62 12.68 -27.76
C MET A 125 -6.96 14.02 -28.12
N GLY A 126 -5.95 13.99 -29.00
CA GLY A 126 -5.50 15.19 -29.69
C GLY A 126 -6.66 15.93 -30.38
N PRO A 127 -6.44 17.17 -30.88
CA PRO A 127 -7.46 18.15 -31.26
C PRO A 127 -8.32 17.75 -32.48
N GLN A 128 -9.06 16.65 -32.39
CA GLN A 128 -9.97 16.12 -33.42
C GLN A 128 -11.44 16.11 -32.97
N ALA A 129 -11.73 16.61 -31.77
CA ALA A 129 -13.10 16.71 -31.24
C ALA A 129 -13.66 18.15 -31.22
N SER A 130 -12.92 19.16 -31.70
CA SER A 130 -13.40 20.55 -31.78
C SER A 130 -14.03 20.94 -33.13
N SER A 131 -14.20 19.97 -34.06
CA SER A 131 -14.76 20.22 -35.40
C SER A 131 -16.03 19.41 -35.71
N PHE A 132 -16.54 18.59 -34.78
CA PHE A 132 -17.68 17.69 -35.04
C PHE A 132 -18.90 18.05 -34.18
N GLY A 133 -19.24 19.34 -34.16
CA GLY A 133 -20.36 19.86 -33.37
C GLY A 133 -20.66 21.32 -33.68
N LYS A 134 -20.50 21.73 -34.94
CA LYS A 134 -20.94 23.02 -35.46
C LYS A 134 -21.84 22.77 -36.66
N ASP A 135 -22.96 22.15 -36.36
CA ASP A 135 -24.09 21.93 -37.25
C ASP A 135 -25.36 22.14 -36.41
#